data_AF-A0A349LJW9-F1
#
_entry.id   AF-A0A349LJW9-F1
#
_cell.length_a   1.000
_cell.length_b   1.000
_cell.length_c   1.000
_cell.angle_alpha   90.00
_cell.angle_beta   90.00
_cell.angle_gamma   90.00
#
_symmetry.space_group_name_H-M   'P 1'
#
loop_
_entity.id
_entity.type
_entity.pdbx_description
1 polymer ?
#
loop_
_entity_poly.entity_id
_entity_poly.type
_entity_poly.pdbx_seq_one_letter_code
_entity_poly.pdbx_strand_id
1 'polypeptide(L)'
;ALITESSAKQEYDAIRSYSRKLGLTVLERIGFGPLSRPTFLRVGFRDICRDLDLHEGTSIRFVMGVGRLTRAYLDYDTCSLLFTTAFETADPQLEHALGVAFTEADIHREDPSSRTDAVSYHVRFPVPAGLGEARRVLGQMRRGLVALMARFEAERLSSIEALMNTFGARETLAGLQIREQSVSTVRILSPMAAGSDFIH
;
A
#
# COMPACT_ATOMS: atom_id res chain seq x y z
N ALA A 1 18.84 17.26 -32.84
CA ALA A 1 18.80 16.27 -31.75
C ALA A 1 17.81 16.69 -30.65
N LEU A 2 18.02 17.83 -29.97
CA LEU A 2 17.14 18.35 -28.90
C LEU A 2 15.66 18.56 -29.30
N ILE A 3 15.37 19.04 -30.52
CA ILE A 3 13.98 19.28 -30.98
C ILE A 3 13.22 17.96 -31.19
N THR A 4 13.90 16.95 -31.73
CA THR A 4 13.33 15.62 -31.99
C THR A 4 13.08 14.84 -30.71
N GLU A 5 13.98 14.94 -29.73
CA GLU A 5 13.80 14.37 -28.38
C GLU A 5 12.64 15.03 -27.62
N SER A 6 12.48 16.35 -27.77
CA SER A 6 11.34 17.08 -27.19
C SER A 6 10.01 16.64 -27.80
N SER A 7 9.95 16.42 -29.12
CA SER A 7 8.74 15.94 -29.81
C SER A 7 8.36 14.52 -29.38
N ALA A 8 9.34 13.61 -29.33
CA ALA A 8 9.11 12.23 -28.89
C ALA A 8 8.64 12.14 -27.43
N LYS A 9 9.19 12.99 -26.55
CA LYS A 9 8.74 13.08 -25.16
C LYS A 9 7.30 13.61 -25.04
N GLN A 10 6.95 14.62 -25.83
CA GLN A 10 5.59 15.17 -25.88
C GLN A 10 4.56 14.14 -26.37
N GLU A 11 4.89 13.37 -27.42
CA GLU A 11 4.04 12.29 -27.92
C GLU A 11 3.88 11.17 -26.88
N TYR A 12 4.97 10.77 -26.22
CA TYR A 12 4.92 9.77 -25.15
C TYR A 12 4.03 10.22 -23.98
N ASP A 13 4.18 11.47 -23.54
CA ASP A 13 3.36 12.02 -22.44
C ASP A 13 1.87 12.11 -22.83
N ALA A 14 1.57 12.43 -24.09
CA ALA A 14 0.21 12.42 -24.61
C ALA A 14 -0.41 11.01 -24.60
N ILE A 15 0.32 9.99 -25.09
CA ILE A 15 -0.13 8.58 -25.07
C ILE A 15 -0.31 8.09 -23.64
N ARG A 16 0.62 8.44 -22.75
CA ARG A 16 0.56 8.09 -21.32
C ARG A 16 -0.67 8.69 -20.65
N SER A 17 -0.95 9.96 -20.91
CA SER A 17 -2.13 10.66 -20.39
C SER A 17 -3.43 10.05 -20.91
N TYR A 18 -3.51 9.82 -22.23
CA TYR A 18 -4.66 9.19 -22.86
C TYR A 18 -4.91 7.78 -22.32
N SER A 19 -3.88 6.93 -22.28
CA SER A 19 -3.97 5.56 -21.77
C SER A 19 -4.41 5.53 -20.31
N ARG A 20 -3.91 6.46 -19.49
CA ARG A 20 -4.37 6.60 -18.10
C ARG A 20 -5.86 6.95 -18.04
N LYS A 21 -6.30 7.95 -18.79
CA LYS A 21 -7.71 8.38 -18.80
C LYS A 21 -8.62 7.25 -19.26
N LEU A 22 -8.26 6.57 -20.35
CA LEU A 22 -8.98 5.41 -20.87
C LEU A 22 -9.08 4.30 -19.82
N GLY A 23 -7.97 3.94 -19.19
CA GLY A 23 -7.95 2.91 -18.13
C GLY A 23 -8.86 3.25 -16.96
N LEU A 24 -8.87 4.51 -16.51
CA LEU A 24 -9.77 4.95 -15.43
C LEU A 24 -11.25 4.88 -15.86
N THR A 25 -11.58 5.31 -17.07
CA THR A 25 -12.95 5.20 -17.60
C THR A 25 -13.41 3.75 -17.74
N VAL A 26 -12.51 2.83 -18.11
CA VAL A 26 -12.82 1.39 -18.14
C VAL A 26 -13.11 0.88 -16.72
N LEU A 27 -12.33 1.29 -15.72
CA LEU A 27 -12.57 0.91 -14.33
C LEU A 27 -13.91 1.43 -13.79
N GLU A 28 -14.31 2.64 -14.15
CA GLU A 28 -15.64 3.18 -13.78
C GLU A 28 -16.78 2.34 -14.34
N ARG A 29 -16.62 1.83 -15.57
CA ARG A 29 -17.64 1.00 -16.24
C ARG A 29 -17.72 -0.41 -15.70
N ILE A 30 -16.57 -1.03 -15.41
CA ILE A 30 -16.52 -2.38 -14.83
C ILE A 30 -16.99 -2.36 -13.38
N GLY A 31 -16.68 -1.28 -12.67
CA GLY A 31 -16.99 -1.12 -11.25
C GLY A 31 -16.07 -1.94 -10.35
N PHE A 32 -16.27 -1.77 -9.04
CA PHE A 32 -15.49 -2.47 -8.02
C PHE A 32 -16.05 -3.87 -7.79
N GLY A 33 -15.19 -4.89 -7.81
CA GLY A 33 -15.55 -6.27 -7.53
C GLY A 33 -14.32 -7.16 -7.43
N PRO A 34 -14.47 -8.47 -7.14
CA PRO A 34 -13.33 -9.37 -6.88
C PRO A 34 -12.26 -9.38 -7.98
N LEU A 35 -12.67 -9.31 -9.26
CA LEU A 35 -11.76 -9.34 -10.42
C LEU A 35 -11.11 -7.98 -10.72
N SER A 36 -11.74 -6.87 -10.34
CA SER A 36 -11.21 -5.51 -10.57
C SER A 36 -10.48 -4.94 -9.35
N ARG A 37 -10.75 -5.46 -8.15
CA ARG A 37 -10.16 -5.06 -6.87
C ARG A 37 -8.63 -4.98 -6.90
N PRO A 38 -7.89 -5.97 -7.43
CA PRO A 38 -6.43 -5.85 -7.52
C PRO A 38 -5.97 -4.62 -8.31
N THR A 39 -6.70 -4.27 -9.37
CA THR A 39 -6.40 -3.08 -10.18
C THR A 39 -6.68 -1.79 -9.41
N PHE A 40 -7.79 -1.71 -8.65
CA PHE A 40 -8.07 -0.56 -7.79
C PHE A 40 -6.99 -0.37 -6.71
N LEU A 41 -6.63 -1.46 -6.03
CA LEU A 41 -5.57 -1.45 -5.02
C LEU A 41 -4.24 -1.02 -5.63
N ARG A 42 -3.89 -1.53 -6.81
CA ARG A 42 -2.68 -1.12 -7.55
C ARG A 42 -2.68 0.36 -7.92
N VAL A 43 -3.81 0.90 -8.38
CA VAL A 43 -3.92 2.33 -8.72
C VAL A 43 -3.70 3.19 -7.48
N GLY A 44 -4.35 2.86 -6.37
CA GLY A 44 -4.21 3.61 -5.12
C GLY A 44 -2.85 3.45 -4.46
N PHE A 45 -2.29 2.25 -4.44
CA PHE A 45 -0.95 2.02 -3.87
C PHE A 45 0.14 2.72 -4.68
N ARG A 46 0.02 2.78 -6.01
CA ARG A 46 0.92 3.57 -6.85
C ARG A 46 0.92 5.05 -6.47
N ASP A 47 -0.22 5.59 -6.04
CA ASP A 47 -0.27 6.98 -5.56
C ASP A 47 0.50 7.13 -4.24
N ILE A 48 0.41 6.16 -3.34
CA ILE A 48 1.21 6.11 -2.10
C ILE A 48 2.71 6.01 -2.44
N CYS A 49 3.11 5.10 -3.33
CA CYS A 49 4.50 4.98 -3.80
C CYS A 49 4.99 6.31 -4.37
N ARG A 50 4.22 6.98 -5.23
CA ARG A 50 4.64 8.26 -5.82
C ARG A 50 4.70 9.41 -4.84
N ASP A 51 4.05 9.30 -3.70
CA ASP A 51 4.15 10.30 -2.64
C ASP A 51 5.37 10.01 -1.76
N LEU A 52 5.61 8.74 -1.40
CA LEU A 52 6.65 8.36 -0.43
C LEU A 52 8.00 8.01 -1.07
N ASP A 53 8.01 7.55 -2.31
CA ASP A 53 9.19 7.09 -3.06
C ASP A 53 9.09 7.51 -4.53
N LEU A 54 9.53 8.75 -4.81
CA LEU A 54 9.35 9.41 -6.11
C LEU A 54 9.94 8.63 -7.30
N HIS A 55 10.86 7.70 -7.07
CA HIS A 55 11.54 6.93 -8.10
C HIS A 55 10.98 5.51 -8.28
N GLU A 56 10.15 5.03 -7.35
CA GLU A 56 9.58 3.69 -7.39
C GLU A 56 8.05 3.73 -7.57
N GLY A 57 7.54 2.95 -8.53
CA GLY A 57 6.10 2.93 -8.87
C GLY A 57 5.28 1.85 -8.18
N THR A 58 5.94 0.93 -7.49
CA THR A 58 5.36 -0.36 -7.04
C THR A 58 5.86 -0.82 -5.67
N SER A 59 6.82 -0.12 -5.10
CA SER A 59 7.40 -0.43 -3.79
C SER A 59 7.83 0.87 -3.11
N ILE A 60 8.06 0.77 -1.80
CA ILE A 60 8.64 1.85 -1.00
C ILE A 60 9.82 1.23 -0.26
N ARG A 61 11.00 1.80 -0.45
CA ARG A 61 12.19 1.39 0.29
C ARG A 61 12.26 2.13 1.62
N PHE A 62 12.70 1.46 2.67
CA PHE A 62 13.07 2.07 3.95
C PHE A 62 14.52 1.70 4.32
N VAL A 63 15.34 2.69 4.62
CA VAL A 63 16.67 2.49 5.20
C VAL A 63 16.56 2.51 6.73
N MET A 64 16.83 1.39 7.39
CA MET A 64 16.68 1.22 8.85
C MET A 64 18.01 1.38 9.61
N GLY A 65 19.09 1.70 8.90
CA GLY A 65 20.46 1.82 9.42
C GLY A 65 21.49 1.39 8.39
N VAL A 66 22.77 1.41 8.76
CA VAL A 66 23.87 1.03 7.86
C VAL A 66 23.69 -0.42 7.39
N GLY A 67 23.56 -0.62 6.08
CA GLY A 67 23.37 -1.94 5.47
C GLY A 67 22.00 -2.60 5.74
N ARG A 68 21.10 -1.95 6.48
CA ARG A 68 19.78 -2.47 6.83
C ARG A 68 18.71 -1.79 6.00
N LEU A 69 18.03 -2.56 5.16
CA LEU A 69 16.95 -2.06 4.31
C LEU A 69 15.77 -3.03 4.33
N THR A 70 14.58 -2.47 4.20
CA THR A 70 13.38 -3.25 3.86
C THR A 70 12.65 -2.58 2.70
N ARG A 71 11.94 -3.38 1.92
CA ARG A 71 11.05 -2.90 0.86
C ARG A 71 9.64 -3.33 1.17
N ALA A 72 8.73 -2.36 1.16
CA ALA A 72 7.30 -2.60 1.25
C ALA A 72 6.70 -2.68 -0.16
N TYR A 73 5.91 -3.71 -0.41
CA TYR A 73 5.11 -3.87 -1.63
C TYR A 73 3.71 -4.35 -1.26
N LEU A 74 2.73 -4.06 -2.12
CA LEU A 74 1.37 -4.50 -1.89
C LEU A 74 1.11 -5.80 -2.67
N ASP A 75 0.77 -6.87 -1.94
CA ASP A 75 0.05 -8.00 -2.50
C ASP A 75 -1.42 -7.62 -2.64
N TYR A 76 -1.84 -7.46 -3.89
CA TYR A 76 -3.18 -6.99 -4.24
C TYR A 76 -4.26 -8.06 -4.03
N ASP A 77 -3.90 -9.34 -4.06
CA ASP A 77 -4.85 -10.45 -3.97
C ASP A 77 -5.26 -10.67 -2.51
N THR A 78 -4.26 -10.67 -1.62
CA THR A 78 -4.44 -10.83 -0.17
C THR A 78 -4.68 -9.52 0.57
N CYS A 79 -4.53 -8.37 -0.10
CA CYS A 79 -4.60 -7.04 0.52
C CYS A 79 -3.60 -6.87 1.68
N SER A 80 -2.35 -7.24 1.42
CA SER A 80 -1.29 -7.27 2.43
C SER A 80 -0.09 -6.45 1.99
N LEU A 81 0.44 -5.59 2.87
CA LEU A 81 1.76 -5.03 2.67
C LEU A 81 2.80 -6.08 3.06
N LEU A 82 3.66 -6.43 2.13
CA LEU A 82 4.76 -7.35 2.36
C LEU A 82 6.06 -6.56 2.47
N PHE A 83 6.76 -6.79 3.57
CA PHE A 83 8.05 -6.21 3.89
C PHE A 83 9.10 -7.29 3.78
N THR A 84 9.97 -7.19 2.79
CA THR A 84 11.13 -8.10 2.66
C THR A 84 12.36 -7.46 3.26
N THR A 85 13.12 -8.26 4.01
CA THR A 85 14.45 -7.90 4.49
C THR A 85 15.51 -8.63 3.68
N ALA A 86 16.79 -8.40 3.97
CA ALA A 86 17.88 -9.23 3.48
C ALA A 86 18.39 -10.22 4.55
N PHE A 87 17.68 -10.34 5.67
CA PHE A 87 18.12 -11.12 6.82
C PHE A 87 17.45 -12.50 6.85
N GLU A 88 18.21 -13.49 7.28
CA GLU A 88 17.72 -14.87 7.51
C GLU A 88 17.03 -15.03 8.88
N THR A 89 17.07 -13.99 9.72
CA THR A 89 16.54 -14.02 11.09
C THR A 89 15.62 -12.85 11.36
N ALA A 90 14.75 -13.01 12.36
CA ALA A 90 13.81 -12.00 12.78
C ALA A 90 14.51 -10.67 13.11
N ASP A 91 13.85 -9.57 12.77
CA ASP A 91 14.26 -8.21 13.07
C ASP A 91 13.29 -7.59 14.12
N PRO A 92 13.63 -7.65 15.42
CA PRO A 92 12.75 -7.17 16.49
C PRO A 92 12.42 -5.68 16.39
N GLN A 93 13.33 -4.88 15.81
CA GLN A 93 13.11 -3.45 15.64
C GLN A 93 12.07 -3.18 14.55
N LEU A 94 12.14 -3.92 13.44
CA LEU A 94 11.14 -3.86 12.39
C LEU A 94 9.79 -4.40 12.90
N GLU A 95 9.77 -5.55 13.59
CA GLU A 95 8.54 -6.12 14.17
C GLU A 95 7.82 -5.14 15.09
N HIS A 96 8.55 -4.52 16.01
CA HIS A 96 7.98 -3.50 16.89
C HIS A 96 7.46 -2.28 16.11
N ALA A 97 8.24 -1.79 15.13
CA ALA A 97 7.83 -0.66 14.30
C ALA A 97 6.57 -0.96 13.48
N LEU A 98 6.44 -2.16 12.92
CA LEU A 98 5.24 -2.60 12.21
C LEU A 98 4.02 -2.63 13.14
N GLY A 99 4.17 -3.18 14.35
CA GLY A 99 3.10 -3.22 15.35
C GLY A 99 2.60 -1.83 15.79
N VAL A 100 3.51 -0.87 15.90
CA VAL A 100 3.16 0.53 16.22
C VAL A 100 2.52 1.24 15.02
N ALA A 101 3.04 1.01 13.80
CA ALA A 101 2.58 1.71 12.61
C ALA A 101 1.23 1.21 12.07
N PHE A 102 0.89 -0.07 12.27
CA PHE A 102 -0.28 -0.73 11.68
C PHE A 102 -1.19 -1.37 12.73
N THR A 103 -1.71 -0.56 13.65
CA THR A 103 -2.50 -1.02 14.81
C THR A 103 -3.79 -1.77 14.47
N GLU A 104 -4.33 -1.60 13.27
CA GLU A 104 -5.57 -2.25 12.82
C GLU A 104 -5.34 -3.46 11.91
N ALA A 105 -4.08 -3.78 11.59
CA ALA A 105 -3.72 -4.86 10.68
C ALA A 105 -3.30 -6.12 11.44
N ASP A 106 -3.53 -7.28 10.83
CA ASP A 106 -3.00 -8.54 11.32
C ASP A 106 -1.57 -8.72 10.80
N ILE A 107 -0.59 -8.79 11.70
CA ILE A 107 0.83 -8.82 11.35
C ILE A 107 1.38 -10.23 11.57
N HIS A 108 2.01 -10.79 10.54
CA HIS A 108 2.62 -12.11 10.59
C HIS A 108 4.04 -12.06 10.02
N ARG A 109 4.93 -12.84 10.62
CA ARG A 109 6.23 -13.14 10.03
C ARG A 109 6.12 -14.44 9.24
N GLU A 110 6.74 -14.46 8.08
CA GLU A 110 6.99 -15.68 7.31
C GLU A 110 8.48 -16.01 7.45
N ASP A 111 8.76 -17.12 8.12
CA ASP A 111 10.12 -17.61 8.32
C ASP A 111 10.64 -18.23 7.01
N PRO A 112 11.93 -18.04 6.68
CA PRO A 112 12.50 -18.52 5.44
C PRO A 112 12.44 -20.05 5.35
N SER A 113 11.96 -20.55 4.20
CA SER A 113 11.85 -22.00 3.93
C SER A 113 13.18 -22.65 3.56
N SER A 114 14.16 -21.85 3.15
CA SER A 114 15.52 -22.27 2.80
C SER A 114 16.54 -21.24 3.30
N ARG A 115 17.81 -21.65 3.38
CA ARG A 115 18.92 -20.75 3.78
C ARG A 115 19.19 -19.60 2.79
N THR A 116 18.58 -19.64 1.61
CA THR A 116 18.68 -18.57 0.61
C THR A 116 17.52 -17.58 0.67
N ASP A 117 16.47 -17.90 1.44
CA ASP A 117 15.31 -17.03 1.59
C ASP A 117 15.54 -16.03 2.72
N ALA A 118 15.04 -14.82 2.53
CA ALA A 118 15.00 -13.83 3.59
C ALA A 118 13.68 -13.89 4.36
N VAL A 119 13.72 -13.47 5.62
CA VAL A 119 12.52 -13.23 6.42
C VAL A 119 11.67 -12.16 5.76
N SER A 120 10.36 -12.42 5.71
CA SER A 120 9.38 -11.46 5.24
C SER A 120 8.26 -11.25 6.27
N TYR A 121 7.67 -10.06 6.24
CA TYR A 121 6.60 -9.68 7.15
C TYR A 121 5.37 -9.25 6.37
N HIS A 122 4.23 -9.84 6.71
CA HIS A 122 2.94 -9.57 6.10
C HIS A 122 2.10 -8.73 7.05
N VAL A 123 1.74 -7.53 6.63
CA VAL A 123 0.79 -6.66 7.31
C VAL A 123 -0.53 -6.73 6.54
N ARG A 124 -1.46 -7.54 7.04
CA ARG A 124 -2.70 -7.92 6.35
C ARG A 124 -3.84 -7.00 6.75
N PHE A 125 -4.59 -6.52 5.77
CA PHE A 125 -5.78 -5.70 5.97
C PHE A 125 -7.03 -6.49 5.58
N PRO A 126 -8.21 -6.12 6.11
CA PRO A 126 -9.47 -6.66 5.61
C PRO A 126 -9.59 -6.43 4.11
N VAL A 127 -9.95 -7.49 3.38
CA VAL A 127 -10.19 -7.42 1.94
C VAL A 127 -11.36 -6.47 1.68
N PRO A 128 -11.16 -5.37 0.93
CA PRO A 128 -12.23 -4.41 0.68
C PRO A 128 -13.29 -5.00 -0.24
N ALA A 129 -14.56 -4.87 0.15
CA ALA A 129 -15.72 -5.27 -0.64
C ALA A 129 -16.20 -4.18 -1.61
N GLY A 130 -15.75 -2.93 -1.42
CA GLY A 130 -16.08 -1.77 -2.25
C GLY A 130 -14.93 -0.76 -2.37
N LEU A 131 -15.06 0.21 -3.27
CA LEU A 131 -14.15 1.34 -3.48
C LEU A 131 -13.99 2.18 -2.23
N GLY A 132 -15.09 2.44 -1.51
CA GLY A 132 -15.03 3.18 -0.24
C GLY A 132 -14.13 2.49 0.79
N GLU A 133 -14.30 1.17 0.96
CA GLU A 133 -13.45 0.37 1.84
C GLU A 133 -12.01 0.30 1.32
N ALA A 134 -11.80 0.15 0.01
CA ALA A 134 -10.47 0.13 -0.58
C ALA A 134 -9.72 1.43 -0.33
N ARG A 135 -10.39 2.59 -0.50
CA ARG A 135 -9.82 3.91 -0.17
C ARG A 135 -9.47 4.02 1.31
N ARG A 136 -10.34 3.53 2.21
CA ARG A 136 -10.07 3.51 3.65
C ARG A 136 -8.84 2.67 3.98
N VAL A 137 -8.74 1.45 3.44
CA VAL A 137 -7.59 0.54 3.63
C VAL A 137 -6.30 1.17 3.09
N LEU A 138 -6.34 1.75 1.88
CA LEU A 138 -5.18 2.47 1.32
C LEU A 138 -4.78 3.67 2.18
N GLY A 139 -5.74 4.38 2.76
CA GLY A 139 -5.48 5.44 3.74
C GLY A 139 -4.80 4.93 5.00
N GLN A 140 -5.19 3.76 5.50
CA GLN A 140 -4.54 3.09 6.64
C GLN A 140 -3.11 2.68 6.29
N MET A 141 -2.91 2.03 5.13
CA MET A 141 -1.59 1.68 4.60
C MET A 141 -0.68 2.91 4.51
N ARG A 142 -1.17 4.00 3.92
CA ARG A 142 -0.44 5.27 3.80
C ARG A 142 0.01 5.79 5.16
N ARG A 143 -0.88 5.84 6.15
CA ARG A 143 -0.54 6.32 7.50
C ARG A 143 0.55 5.48 8.15
N GLY A 144 0.45 4.15 8.09
CA GLY A 144 1.47 3.28 8.65
C GLY A 144 2.82 3.39 7.93
N LEU A 145 2.82 3.49 6.60
CA LEU A 145 4.04 3.71 5.82
C LEU A 145 4.71 5.06 6.14
N VAL A 146 3.93 6.12 6.32
CA VAL A 146 4.43 7.43 6.80
C VAL A 146 5.02 7.31 8.21
N ALA A 147 4.35 6.59 9.11
CA ALA A 147 4.86 6.36 10.47
C ALA A 147 6.19 5.59 10.49
N LEU A 148 6.35 4.59 9.62
CA LEU A 148 7.64 3.91 9.43
C LEU A 148 8.70 4.87 8.90
N MET A 149 8.35 5.72 7.93
CA MET A 149 9.29 6.71 7.39
C MET A 149 9.73 7.71 8.46
N ALA A 150 8.80 8.19 9.29
CA ALA A 150 9.11 9.04 10.43
C ALA A 150 10.10 8.38 11.40
N ARG A 151 9.96 7.05 11.59
CA ARG A 151 10.79 6.27 12.53
C ARG A 151 12.20 5.99 12.01
N PHE A 152 12.36 5.72 10.73
CA PHE A 152 13.61 5.24 10.14
C PHE A 152 14.32 6.28 9.26
N GLU A 153 13.58 7.19 8.64
CA GLU A 153 14.06 8.11 7.61
C GLU A 153 13.45 9.52 7.79
N ALA A 154 13.50 10.08 9.01
CA ALA A 154 12.85 11.34 9.35
C ALA A 154 13.22 12.52 8.42
N GLU A 155 14.48 12.59 7.98
CA GLU A 155 14.93 13.62 7.03
C GLU A 155 14.27 13.50 5.64
N ARG A 156 14.11 12.25 5.17
CA ARG A 156 13.39 11.97 3.91
C ARG A 156 11.91 12.34 4.05
N LEU A 157 11.28 12.00 5.17
CA LEU A 157 9.90 12.39 5.44
C LEU A 157 9.74 13.91 5.39
N SER A 158 10.59 14.66 6.10
CA SER A 158 10.54 16.13 6.10
C SER A 158 10.64 16.73 4.69
N SER A 159 11.44 16.11 3.81
CA SER A 159 11.61 16.56 2.42
C SER A 159 10.35 16.31 1.58
N ILE A 160 9.65 15.20 1.83
CA ILE A 160 8.44 14.81 1.11
C ILE A 160 7.20 15.54 1.65
N GLU A 161 7.12 15.77 2.97
CA GLU A 161 6.02 16.50 3.60
C GLU A 161 5.88 17.90 3.02
N ALA A 162 6.99 18.59 2.72
CA ALA A 162 6.95 19.88 2.05
C ALA A 162 6.22 19.82 0.68
N LEU A 163 6.48 18.77 -0.10
CA LEU A 163 5.81 18.53 -1.39
C LEU A 163 4.33 18.17 -1.20
N MET A 164 4.03 17.26 -0.26
CA MET A 164 2.67 16.84 0.03
C MET A 164 1.80 17.97 0.61
N ASN A 165 2.38 18.84 1.44
CA ASN A 165 1.66 20.01 1.98
C ASN A 165 1.36 21.04 0.89
N THR A 166 2.22 21.14 -0.13
CA THR A 166 2.04 22.09 -1.25
C THR A 166 1.01 21.58 -2.26
N PHE A 167 1.07 20.29 -2.63
CA PHE A 167 0.28 19.73 -3.73
C PHE A 167 -0.85 18.79 -3.29
N GLY A 168 -0.94 18.48 -2.00
CA GLY A 168 -1.81 17.44 -1.47
C GLY A 168 -1.27 16.03 -1.71
N ALA A 169 -1.84 15.07 -0.98
CA ALA A 169 -1.61 13.64 -1.24
C ALA A 169 -2.31 13.23 -2.53
N ARG A 170 -1.68 12.35 -3.32
CA ARG A 170 -2.32 11.79 -4.51
C ARG A 170 -3.48 10.87 -4.12
N GLU A 171 -4.64 11.09 -4.75
CA GLU A 171 -5.83 10.27 -4.52
C GLU A 171 -6.60 10.01 -5.82
N THR A 172 -6.00 9.27 -6.76
CA THR A 172 -6.60 8.97 -8.08
C THR A 172 -7.97 8.32 -7.95
N LEU A 173 -8.17 7.46 -6.95
CA LEU A 173 -9.43 6.74 -6.74
C LEU A 173 -10.60 7.63 -6.31
N ALA A 174 -10.34 8.80 -5.70
CA ALA A 174 -11.41 9.73 -5.31
C ALA A 174 -12.11 10.37 -6.52
N GLY A 175 -11.44 10.42 -7.67
CA GLY A 175 -12.01 10.96 -8.90
C GLY A 175 -12.95 10.01 -9.63
N LEU A 176 -13.04 8.74 -9.22
CA LEU A 176 -13.80 7.72 -9.94
C LEU A 176 -15.28 7.74 -9.54
N GLN A 177 -16.15 7.72 -10.53
CA GLN A 177 -17.60 7.63 -10.34
C GLN A 177 -18.05 6.18 -10.56
N ILE A 178 -18.03 5.38 -9.48
CA ILE A 178 -18.48 3.98 -9.51
C ILE A 178 -19.86 3.86 -8.89
N ARG A 179 -20.77 3.19 -9.60
CA ARG A 179 -22.09 2.85 -9.06
C ARG A 179 -21.97 1.57 -8.23
N GLU A 180 -21.82 1.73 -6.92
CA GLU A 180 -21.69 0.60 -6.00
C GLU A 180 -23.06 0.08 -5.54
N GLN A 181 -23.23 -1.24 -5.50
CA GLN A 181 -24.26 -1.84 -4.64
C GLN A 181 -23.71 -1.80 -3.22
N SER A 182 -24.33 -1.01 -2.34
CA SER A 182 -23.86 -0.86 -0.97
C SER A 182 -24.03 -2.18 -0.22
N VAL A 183 -22.90 -2.85 0.04
CA VAL A 183 -22.83 -4.04 0.91
C VAL A 183 -22.04 -3.63 2.14
N SER A 184 -22.67 -3.64 3.31
CA SER A 184 -22.01 -3.34 4.58
C SER A 184 -21.54 -4.65 5.22
N THR A 185 -20.23 -4.79 5.42
CA THR A 185 -19.66 -5.91 6.19
C THR A 185 -19.52 -5.49 7.66
N VAL A 186 -19.90 -6.39 8.59
CA VAL A 186 -19.81 -6.13 10.04
C VAL A 186 -18.86 -7.15 10.66
N ARG A 187 -17.86 -6.67 11.42
CA ARG A 187 -16.95 -7.54 12.16
C ARG A 187 -17.71 -8.20 13.31
N ILE A 188 -17.83 -9.52 13.28
CA ILE A 188 -18.30 -10.29 14.44
C ILE A 188 -17.09 -10.47 15.37
N LEU A 189 -17.21 -10.01 16.61
CA LEU A 189 -16.19 -10.22 17.64
C LEU A 189 -16.19 -11.70 18.04
N SER A 190 -15.01 -12.34 18.05
CA SER A 190 -14.89 -13.71 18.54
C SER A 190 -15.24 -13.79 20.05
N PRO A 191 -16.08 -14.75 20.48
CA PRO A 191 -16.51 -14.86 21.87
C PRO A 191 -15.41 -15.27 22.87
N MET A 192 -14.16 -15.48 22.44
CA MET A 192 -13.06 -15.90 23.34
C MET A 192 -12.53 -14.82 24.30
N ALA A 193 -13.06 -13.59 24.26
CA ALA A 193 -12.72 -12.54 25.25
C ALA A 193 -13.70 -12.46 26.44
N ALA A 194 -14.81 -13.20 26.41
CA ALA A 194 -15.69 -13.36 27.56
C ALA A 194 -15.53 -14.80 28.06
N GLY A 195 -14.86 -14.95 29.21
CA GLY A 195 -14.78 -16.24 29.91
C GLY A 195 -16.17 -16.82 30.03
N SER A 196 -16.40 -17.94 29.34
CA SER A 196 -17.63 -18.71 29.44
C SER A 196 -17.28 -20.00 30.15
N ASP A 197 -17.74 -20.08 31.40
CA ASP A 197 -18.08 -21.36 32.03
C ASP A 197 -19.07 -22.06 31.10
N PHE A 198 -18.61 -23.08 30.39
CA PHE A 198 -19.48 -23.99 29.67
C PHE A 198 -20.01 -25.03 30.67
N ILE A 199 -21.27 -24.89 31.05
CA ILE A 199 -22.06 -25.98 31.63
C ILE A 199 -22.71 -26.75 30.48
N HIS A 200 -22.26 -27.98 30.26
CA HIS A 200 -23.12 -29.16 30.08
C HIS A 200 -22.30 -30.44 30.22
#